data_AF-A0A965Z5T2-F1
#
_entry.id   AF-A0A965Z5T2-F1
#
_cell.length_a   1.000
_cell.length_b   1.000
_cell.length_c   1.000
_cell.angle_alpha   90.00
_cell.angle_beta   90.00
_cell.angle_gamma   90.00
#
_symmetry.space_group_name_H-M   'P 1'
#
loop_
_entity.id
_entity.type
_entity.pdbx_description
1 polymer ?
#
loop_
_entity_poly.entity_id
_entity_poly.type
_entity_poly.pdbx_seq_one_letter_code
_entity_poly.pdbx_strand_id
1 'polypeptide(L)'
;MLFKVKQAPPPKYKICRTCGNRNHPQSGQCAWCGSRLHRPIDWFSSLGVVAIVLTVLALIAYAMADRPPSTSKLRLPHLGAADSAVAE
;
A
#
# COMPACT_ATOMS: atom_id res chain seq x y z
N MET A 1 -12.87 -27.54 10.25
CA MET A 1 -13.93 -26.79 10.96
C MET A 1 -14.15 -25.47 10.22
N LEU A 2 -15.23 -25.36 9.45
CA LEU A 2 -15.58 -24.12 8.73
C LEU A 2 -16.28 -23.16 9.71
N PHE A 3 -15.61 -22.07 10.09
CA PHE A 3 -16.20 -21.01 10.89
C PHE A 3 -17.29 -20.31 10.07
N LYS A 4 -18.54 -20.72 10.32
CA LYS A 4 -19.74 -20.05 9.79
C LYS A 4 -19.86 -18.70 10.50
N VAL A 5 -19.26 -17.65 9.93
CA VAL A 5 -19.40 -16.28 10.41
C VAL A 5 -20.89 -15.93 10.37
N LYS A 6 -21.55 -15.88 11.54
CA LYS A 6 -22.90 -15.32 11.64
C LYS A 6 -22.77 -13.83 11.33
N GLN A 7 -23.12 -13.43 10.11
CA GLN A 7 -23.25 -12.03 9.76
C GLN A 7 -24.31 -11.42 10.68
N ALA A 8 -23.91 -10.49 11.52
CA ALA A 8 -24.83 -9.69 12.31
C ALA A 8 -25.81 -8.98 11.36
N PRO A 9 -27.09 -8.79 11.77
CA PRO A 9 -28.05 -8.07 10.94
C PRO A 9 -27.47 -6.70 10.56
N PRO A 10 -27.58 -6.27 9.29
CA PRO A 10 -27.00 -5.01 8.86
C PRO A 10 -27.59 -3.87 9.72
N PRO A 11 -26.75 -2.93 10.19
CA PRO A 11 -27.24 -1.85 11.04
C PRO A 11 -28.32 -1.05 10.29
N LYS A 12 -29.44 -0.77 10.97
CA LYS A 12 -30.60 -0.06 10.39
C LYS A 12 -30.24 1.33 9.84
N TYR A 13 -29.18 1.95 10.35
CA TYR A 13 -28.71 3.27 9.93
C TYR A 13 -27.20 3.40 10.13
N LYS A 14 -26.57 4.27 9.34
CA LYS A 14 -25.17 4.67 9.52
C LYS A 14 -25.13 6.03 10.21
N ILE A 15 -24.27 6.18 11.20
CA ILE A 15 -24.03 7.45 11.87
C ILE A 15 -22.86 8.15 11.19
N CYS A 16 -23.07 9.39 10.77
CA CYS A 16 -21.99 10.22 10.24
C CYS A 16 -20.99 10.55 11.37
N ARG A 17 -19.70 10.27 11.16
CA ARG A 17 -18.65 10.60 12.15
C ARG A 17 -18.39 12.10 12.29
N THR A 18 -18.75 12.88 11.28
CA THR A 18 -18.49 14.32 11.22
C THR A 18 -19.56 15.13 11.94
N CYS A 19 -20.84 14.79 11.77
CA CYS A 19 -21.95 15.59 12.29
C CYS A 19 -22.94 14.80 13.16
N GLY A 20 -22.74 13.49 13.35
CA GLY A 20 -23.64 12.64 14.14
C GLY A 20 -24.98 12.33 13.47
N ASN A 21 -25.27 12.87 12.26
CA ASN A 21 -26.54 12.63 11.60
C ASN A 21 -26.72 11.16 11.21
N ARG A 22 -27.95 10.67 11.30
CA ARG A 22 -28.35 9.31 10.89
C ARG A 22 -28.65 9.33 9.40
N ASN A 23 -27.96 8.47 8.65
CA ASN A 23 -28.17 8.34 7.22
C ASN A 23 -28.56 6.90 6.88
N HIS A 24 -29.20 6.74 5.71
CA HIS A 24 -29.59 5.43 5.18
C HIS A 24 -28.36 4.52 5.07
N PRO A 25 -28.46 3.20 5.35
CA PRO A 25 -27.30 2.30 5.31
C PRO A 25 -26.61 2.26 3.94
N GLN A 26 -27.31 2.55 2.85
CA GLN A 26 -26.74 2.59 1.50
C GLN A 26 -26.22 3.97 1.07
N SER A 27 -26.42 5.05 1.84
CA SER A 27 -25.92 6.37 1.44
C SER A 27 -24.38 6.41 1.46
N GLY A 28 -23.77 6.89 0.38
CA GLY A 28 -22.30 7.10 0.31
C GLY A 28 -21.83 8.42 0.93
N GLN A 29 -22.75 9.36 1.14
CA GLN A 29 -22.47 10.70 1.65
C GLN A 29 -23.54 11.10 2.66
N CYS A 30 -23.18 11.99 3.58
CA CYS A 30 -24.13 12.49 4.57
C CYS A 30 -25.03 13.54 3.91
N ALA A 31 -26.35 13.39 4.04
CA ALA A 31 -27.31 14.35 3.50
C ALA A 31 -27.20 15.75 4.14
N TRP A 32 -26.59 15.86 5.32
CA TRP A 32 -26.52 17.11 6.08
C TRP A 32 -25.20 17.85 5.91
N CYS A 33 -24.06 17.17 6.08
CA CYS A 33 -22.74 17.81 6.01
C CYS A 33 -21.93 17.45 4.76
N GLY A 34 -22.46 16.61 3.86
CA GLY A 34 -21.76 16.16 2.65
C GLY A 34 -20.56 15.23 2.88
N SER A 35 -20.15 15.00 4.13
CA SER A 35 -19.00 14.13 4.41
C SER A 35 -19.23 12.69 3.93
N ARG A 36 -18.16 12.05 3.46
CA ARG A 36 -18.21 10.68 2.92
C ARG A 36 -18.49 9.70 4.06
N LEU A 37 -19.60 8.98 3.98
CA LEU A 37 -19.86 7.89 4.92
C LEU A 37 -19.00 6.70 4.52
N HIS A 38 -18.24 6.17 5.47
CA HIS A 38 -17.36 5.02 5.25
C HIS A 38 -18.19 3.88 4.65
N ARG A 39 -17.96 3.58 3.37
CA ARG A 39 -18.39 2.34 2.77
C ARG A 39 -17.24 1.34 2.96
N PRO A 40 -17.54 0.08 3.31
CA PRO A 40 -16.52 -0.95 3.20
C PRO A 40 -15.99 -0.89 1.76
N ILE A 41 -14.66 -0.83 1.60
CA ILE A 41 -14.04 -0.87 0.28
C ILE A 41 -14.51 -2.16 -0.38
N ASP A 42 -15.19 -2.03 -1.52
CA ASP A 42 -15.69 -3.18 -2.25
C ASP A 42 -14.50 -4.05 -2.67
N TRP A 43 -14.62 -5.37 -2.54
CA TRP A 43 -13.55 -6.31 -2.85
C TRP A 43 -13.01 -6.18 -4.29
N PHE A 44 -13.84 -5.70 -5.21
CA PHE A 44 -13.45 -5.32 -6.58
C PHE A 44 -12.40 -4.20 -6.61
N SER A 45 -12.52 -3.19 -5.73
CA SER A 45 -11.53 -2.11 -5.63
C SER A 45 -10.21 -2.63 -5.07
N SER A 46 -10.25 -3.59 -4.14
CA SER A 46 -9.04 -4.22 -3.60
C SER A 46 -8.31 -5.03 -4.65
N LEU A 47 -9.03 -5.83 -5.46
CA LEU A 47 -8.42 -6.58 -6.57
C LEU A 47 -7.80 -5.66 -7.63
N GLY A 48 -8.47 -4.54 -7.95
CA GLY A 48 -7.93 -3.53 -8.86
C GLY A 48 -6.62 -2.94 -8.34
N VAL A 49 -6.55 -2.58 -7.06
CA VAL A 49 -5.32 -2.07 -6.43
C VAL A 49 -4.21 -3.12 -6.48
N VAL A 50 -4.50 -4.39 -6.15
CA VAL A 50 -3.52 -5.48 -6.22
C VAL A 50 -3.00 -5.66 -7.65
N ALA A 51 -3.86 -5.64 -8.66
CA ALA A 51 -3.46 -5.74 -10.07
C ALA A 51 -2.53 -4.58 -10.49
N ILE A 52 -2.83 -3.35 -10.05
CA ILE A 52 -1.98 -2.18 -10.32
C ILE A 52 -0.60 -2.36 -9.65
N VAL A 53 -0.56 -2.80 -8.39
CA VAL A 53 0.71 -3.03 -7.69
C VAL A 53 1.55 -4.11 -8.37
N LEU A 54 0.94 -5.22 -8.75
CA LEU A 54 1.63 -6.32 -9.44
C LEU A 54 2.17 -5.90 -10.81
N THR A 55 1.40 -5.14 -11.58
CA THR A 55 1.85 -4.64 -12.89
C THR A 55 3.02 -3.67 -12.75
N VAL A 56 2.99 -2.75 -11.78
CA VAL A 56 4.12 -1.85 -11.49
C VAL A 56 5.37 -2.63 -11.09
N LEU A 57 5.24 -3.62 -10.19
CA LEU A 57 6.38 -4.46 -9.79
C LEU A 57 6.96 -5.26 -10.96
N ALA A 58 6.10 -5.81 -11.83
CA ALA A 58 6.54 -6.53 -13.02
C ALA A 58 7.29 -5.60 -13.99
N LEU A 59 6.81 -4.38 -14.20
CA LEU A 59 7.50 -3.38 -15.02
C LEU A 59 8.87 -2.98 -14.45
N ILE A 60 8.96 -2.80 -13.13
CA ILE A 60 10.24 -2.52 -12.47
C ILE A 60 11.20 -3.70 -12.66
N ALA A 61 10.73 -4.93 -12.41
CA ALA A 61 11.56 -6.12 -12.59
C ALA A 61 12.03 -6.28 -14.04
N TYR A 62 11.15 -6.04 -15.01
CA TYR A 62 11.47 -6.05 -16.43
C TYR A 62 12.54 -4.99 -16.78
N ALA A 63 12.36 -3.76 -16.31
CA ALA A 63 13.34 -2.68 -16.53
C ALA A 63 14.70 -2.95 -15.87
N MET A 64 14.73 -3.71 -14.76
CA MET A 64 15.97 -4.14 -14.12
C MET A 64 16.63 -5.32 -14.84
N ALA A 65 15.84 -6.22 -15.43
CA ALA A 65 16.33 -7.36 -16.19
C ALA A 65 16.96 -6.95 -17.53
N ASP A 66 16.38 -5.94 -18.20
CA ASP A 66 16.91 -5.40 -19.46
C ASP A 66 18.09 -4.43 -19.25
N ARG A 67 18.43 -4.09 -18.00
CA ARG A 67 19.68 -3.37 -17.73
C ARG A 67 20.84 -4.34 -17.92
N PRO A 68 21.72 -4.12 -18.92
CA PRO A 68 22.96 -4.89 -19.00
C PRO A 68 23.70 -4.71 -17.67
N PRO A 69 24.32 -5.77 -17.11
CA PRO A 69 25.02 -5.68 -15.84
C PRO A 69 25.98 -4.51 -15.93
N SER A 70 25.75 -3.47 -15.11
CA SER A 70 26.62 -2.31 -15.07
C SER A 70 27.98 -2.80 -14.62
N THR A 71 28.92 -2.92 -15.57
CA THR A 71 30.33 -3.12 -15.32
C THR A 71 30.92 -1.82 -14.76
N SER A 72 30.35 -1.32 -13.66
CA SER A 72 31.05 -0.34 -12.84
C SER A 72 32.25 -1.09 -12.29
N LYS A 73 33.43 -0.81 -12.84
CA LYS A 73 34.70 -1.04 -12.15
C LYS A 73 34.61 -0.26 -10.85
N LEU A 74 34.11 -0.90 -9.81
CA LEU A 74 34.27 -0.46 -8.44
C LEU A 74 35.77 -0.56 -8.18
N ARG A 75 36.51 0.49 -8.53
CA ARG A 75 37.82 0.74 -7.95
C ARG A 75 37.54 1.02 -6.49
N LEU A 76 37.58 -0.02 -5.66
CA LEU A 76 37.73 0.18 -4.22
C LEU A 76 39.00 1.01 -4.02
N PRO A 77 38.96 2.17 -3.34
CA PRO A 77 40.18 2.80 -2.90
C PRO A 77 40.92 1.84 -1.97
N HIS A 78 42.19 1.61 -2.28
CA HIS A 78 43.11 0.79 -1.49
C HIS A 78 43.23 1.39 -0.08
N LEU A 79 42.43 0.90 0.87
CA LEU A 79 42.63 1.13 2.31
C LEU A 79 43.82 0.29 2.79
N GLY A 80 45.04 0.65 2.37
CA GLY A 80 46.24 -0.11 2.74
C GLY A 80 47.56 0.65 2.60
N ALA A 81 47.55 1.97 2.50
CA ALA A 81 48.78 2.77 2.41
C ALA A 81 48.84 3.89 3.48
N ALA A 82 48.35 3.61 4.69
CA ALA A 82 48.37 4.58 5.79
C ALA A 82 48.81 4.03 7.16
N ASP A 83 49.37 2.82 7.24
CA ASP A 83 49.87 2.26 8.50
C ASP A 83 51.23 1.55 8.33
N SER A 84 52.28 2.30 7.98
CA SER A 84 53.68 1.96 8.30
C SER A 84 54.62 3.13 8.03
N ALA A 85 54.27 4.28 8.61
CA ALA A 85 55.21 5.36 8.85
C ALA A 85 55.02 5.81 10.30
N VAL A 86 55.47 4.98 11.25
CA VAL A 86 55.84 5.31 12.64
C VAL A 86 56.38 4.02 13.30
N ALA A 87 57.58 4.11 13.89
CA ALA A 87 58.36 3.10 14.65
C ALA A 87 58.98 1.97 13.80
N GLU A 88 60.30 1.75 13.73
CA GLU A 88 61.48 2.13 14.53
C GLU A 88 62.68 2.42 13.62
#